data_AF-A0A925SIX0-F1
#
_entry.id   AF-A0A925SIX0-F1
#
_cell.length_a   1.000
_cell.length_b   1.000
_cell.length_c   1.000
_cell.angle_alpha   90.00
_cell.angle_beta   90.00
_cell.angle_gamma   90.00
#
_symmetry.space_group_name_H-M   'P 1'
#
loop_
_entity.id
_entity.type
_entity.pdbx_description
1 polymer ?
#
loop_
_entity_poly.entity_id
_entity_poly.type
_entity_poly.pdbx_seq_one_letter_code
_entity_poly.pdbx_strand_id
1 'polypeptide(L)'
;QIQADYYLARARESRAAGDISASLLHLSNAYELNHDYRTGMLLAQLWQAGQPLLSDQTYTRLFTDHPEQRPEISQAWYRALLARGDFGAIQRVAGERLLHSGPTPSAAWSQAFLFASRQLGDPAGIARLLEEPEVPRTLTPLLNLERSLYVLGPTERADALAAAAARSLDPFTTYHVFQRLLEERRADLVLPLLTSPGVTLDDRENARLRLDTLAVLGREAERAALVRQLLSRPTHPAICELLSAHLIAHPNLALLTDYSAKLAREPIPPGEAVYPQLLAFFAACGVHRDPALLRDAAEHVQTAAGRDFRTLGAIEALFLAPRATLRPGAFLPVLQPLPLEVTYSLYTHYSPPPPFSPTP
;
A
#
# COMPACT_ATOMS: atom_id res chain seq x y z
N GLN A 1 4.06 -12.54 -36.58
CA GLN A 1 5.22 -11.64 -36.32
C GLN A 1 5.11 -10.31 -37.06
N ILE A 2 5.27 -10.24 -38.39
CA ILE A 2 5.39 -8.98 -39.17
C ILE A 2 4.24 -7.99 -38.92
N GLN A 3 3.00 -8.48 -38.83
CA GLN A 3 1.83 -7.64 -38.55
C GLN A 3 1.78 -7.10 -37.11
N ALA A 4 2.26 -7.87 -36.12
CA ALA A 4 2.32 -7.41 -34.73
C ALA A 4 3.39 -6.33 -34.54
N ASP A 5 4.54 -6.48 -35.19
CA ASP A 5 5.62 -5.49 -35.16
C ASP A 5 5.19 -4.15 -35.79
N TYR A 6 4.40 -4.21 -36.86
CA TYR A 6 3.77 -3.01 -37.46
C TYR A 6 2.89 -2.27 -36.45
N TYR A 7 2.01 -2.97 -35.74
CA TYR A 7 1.16 -2.33 -34.74
C TYR A 7 1.94 -1.81 -33.52
N LEU A 8 3.01 -2.48 -33.10
CA LEU A 8 3.88 -1.96 -32.04
C LEU A 8 4.61 -0.67 -32.44
N ALA A 9 5.06 -0.57 -33.70
CA ALA A 9 5.66 0.67 -34.21
C ALA A 9 4.63 1.81 -34.21
N ARG A 10 3.42 1.56 -34.71
CA ARG A 10 2.31 2.53 -34.70
C ARG A 10 1.92 2.96 -33.29
N ALA A 11 1.87 2.04 -32.34
CA ALA A 11 1.58 2.36 -30.94
C ALA A 11 2.61 3.34 -30.35
N ARG A 12 3.90 3.13 -30.62
CA ARG A 12 4.98 4.03 -30.16
C ARG A 12 4.88 5.41 -30.80
N GLU A 13 4.59 5.47 -32.10
CA GLU A 13 4.37 6.73 -32.83
C GLU A 13 3.19 7.51 -32.24
N SER A 14 2.03 6.88 -32.08
CA SER A 14 0.84 7.52 -31.49
C SER A 14 1.11 8.01 -30.07
N ARG A 15 1.80 7.21 -29.24
CA ARG A 15 2.15 7.61 -27.87
C ARG A 15 3.12 8.80 -27.85
N ALA A 16 4.11 8.83 -28.74
CA ALA A 16 5.04 9.96 -28.86
C ALA A 16 4.31 11.24 -29.33
N ALA A 17 3.28 11.10 -30.16
CA ALA A 17 2.39 12.18 -30.58
C ALA A 17 1.35 12.59 -29.52
N GLY A 18 1.28 11.90 -28.38
CA GLY A 18 0.31 12.17 -27.31
C GLY A 18 -1.08 11.55 -27.53
N ASP A 19 -1.28 10.77 -28.60
CA ASP A 19 -2.53 10.07 -28.89
C ASP A 19 -2.57 8.70 -28.19
N ILE A 20 -2.99 8.72 -26.93
CA ILE A 20 -3.11 7.52 -26.09
C ILE A 20 -4.18 6.56 -26.62
N SER A 21 -5.27 7.07 -27.19
CA SER A 21 -6.37 6.24 -27.70
C SER A 21 -5.92 5.42 -28.90
N ALA A 22 -5.25 6.04 -29.89
CA ALA A 22 -4.69 5.31 -31.02
C ALA A 22 -3.58 4.34 -30.57
N SER A 23 -2.74 4.75 -29.60
CA SER A 23 -1.73 3.86 -29.02
C SER A 23 -2.37 2.61 -28.40
N LEU A 24 -3.46 2.75 -27.64
CA LEU A 24 -4.17 1.64 -27.01
C LEU A 24 -4.76 0.69 -28.05
N LEU A 25 -5.40 1.23 -29.09
CA LEU A 25 -5.95 0.42 -30.18
C LEU A 25 -4.86 -0.42 -30.87
N HIS A 26 -3.73 0.21 -31.21
CA HIS A 26 -2.61 -0.48 -31.84
C HIS A 26 -1.99 -1.54 -30.92
N LEU A 27 -1.83 -1.26 -29.63
CA LEU A 27 -1.35 -2.24 -28.66
C LEU A 27 -2.31 -3.41 -28.49
N SER A 28 -3.62 -3.16 -28.47
CA SER A 28 -4.63 -4.22 -28.40
C SER A 28 -4.53 -5.15 -29.61
N ASN A 29 -4.43 -4.60 -30.82
CA ASN A 29 -4.28 -5.39 -32.05
C ASN A 29 -2.95 -6.17 -32.06
N ALA A 30 -1.85 -5.55 -31.62
CA ALA A 30 -0.57 -6.23 -31.51
C ALA A 30 -0.63 -7.39 -30.51
N TYR A 31 -1.31 -7.19 -29.38
CA TYR A 31 -1.45 -8.20 -28.35
C TYR A 31 -2.26 -9.38 -28.86
N GLU A 32 -3.48 -9.18 -29.39
CA GLU A 32 -4.33 -10.26 -29.92
C GLU A 32 -3.65 -11.09 -31.03
N LEU A 33 -2.63 -10.55 -31.72
CA LEU A 33 -1.87 -11.26 -32.75
C LEU A 33 -0.68 -12.08 -32.24
N ASN A 34 -0.09 -11.75 -31.08
CA ASN A 34 1.17 -12.35 -30.63
C ASN A 34 1.23 -12.70 -29.14
N HIS A 35 0.18 -12.40 -28.36
CA HIS A 35 0.05 -12.58 -26.90
C HIS A 35 1.34 -12.31 -26.10
N ASP A 36 2.17 -11.38 -26.57
CA ASP A 36 3.50 -11.15 -26.02
C ASP A 36 3.43 -10.48 -24.66
N TYR A 37 4.23 -10.98 -23.71
CA TYR A 37 4.27 -10.51 -22.33
C TYR A 37 4.45 -8.99 -22.22
N ARG A 38 5.44 -8.42 -22.93
CA ARG A 38 5.75 -6.98 -22.82
C ARG A 38 4.62 -6.12 -23.35
N THR A 39 4.03 -6.53 -24.46
CA THR A 39 2.90 -5.85 -25.10
C THR A 39 1.68 -5.90 -24.19
N GLY A 40 1.34 -7.08 -23.67
CA GLY A 40 0.21 -7.24 -22.75
C GLY A 40 0.41 -6.47 -21.45
N MET A 41 1.61 -6.47 -20.87
CA MET A 41 1.90 -5.71 -19.64
C MET A 41 1.71 -4.20 -19.84
N LEU A 42 2.23 -3.66 -20.94
CA LEU A 42 2.05 -2.25 -21.28
C LEU A 42 0.57 -1.91 -21.51
N LEU A 43 -0.14 -2.78 -22.23
CA LEU A 43 -1.57 -2.62 -22.51
C LEU A 43 -2.38 -2.64 -21.21
N ALA A 44 -2.14 -3.62 -20.34
CA ALA A 44 -2.78 -3.73 -19.04
C ALA A 44 -2.56 -2.48 -18.19
N GLN A 45 -1.32 -1.97 -18.13
CA GLN A 45 -0.97 -0.74 -17.39
C GLN A 45 -1.69 0.50 -17.93
N LEU A 46 -1.73 0.69 -19.24
CA LEU A 46 -2.40 1.85 -19.85
C LEU A 46 -3.92 1.81 -19.65
N TRP A 47 -4.52 0.62 -19.62
CA TRP A 47 -5.95 0.47 -19.32
C TRP A 47 -6.33 0.72 -17.87
N GLN A 48 -5.39 0.74 -16.91
CA GLN A 48 -5.72 0.80 -15.48
C GLN A 48 -6.59 1.99 -15.09
N ALA A 49 -6.33 3.17 -15.69
CA ALA A 49 -7.02 4.41 -15.35
C ALA A 49 -8.38 4.55 -16.06
N GLY A 50 -8.48 4.13 -17.32
CA GLY A 50 -9.67 4.35 -18.16
C GLY A 50 -10.58 3.14 -18.32
N GLN A 51 -10.03 1.92 -18.27
CA GLN A 51 -10.74 0.66 -18.54
C GLN A 51 -10.25 -0.46 -17.59
N PRO A 52 -10.50 -0.34 -16.27
CA PRO A 52 -9.95 -1.24 -15.26
C PRO A 52 -10.34 -2.70 -15.48
N LEU A 53 -11.54 -2.97 -15.98
CA LEU A 53 -11.98 -4.34 -16.28
C LEU A 53 -11.15 -5.00 -17.40
N LEU A 54 -10.82 -4.26 -18.47
CA LEU A 54 -9.96 -4.79 -19.53
C LEU A 54 -8.53 -4.98 -19.05
N SER A 55 -8.04 -4.09 -18.18
CA SER A 55 -6.76 -4.23 -17.50
C SER A 55 -6.70 -5.55 -16.72
N ASP A 56 -7.73 -5.86 -15.93
CA ASP A 56 -7.80 -7.09 -15.13
C ASP A 56 -7.94 -8.36 -15.97
N GLN A 57 -8.71 -8.30 -17.06
CA GLN A 57 -8.80 -9.39 -18.03
C GLN A 57 -7.45 -9.66 -18.69
N THR A 58 -6.71 -8.61 -19.03
CA THR A 58 -5.37 -8.73 -19.62
C THR A 58 -4.39 -9.33 -18.63
N TYR A 59 -4.39 -8.87 -17.38
CA TYR A 59 -3.57 -9.48 -16.33
C TYR A 59 -3.92 -10.95 -16.10
N THR A 60 -5.20 -11.31 -16.09
CA THR A 60 -5.65 -12.70 -15.95
C THR A 60 -5.12 -13.58 -17.09
N ARG A 61 -5.17 -13.09 -18.33
CA ARG A 61 -4.60 -13.81 -19.50
C ARG A 61 -3.08 -13.93 -19.37
N LEU A 62 -2.37 -12.83 -19.10
CA LEU A 62 -0.92 -12.83 -18.91
C LEU A 62 -0.48 -13.82 -17.83
N PHE A 63 -1.22 -13.90 -16.74
CA PHE A 63 -0.94 -14.80 -15.63
C PHE A 63 -1.05 -16.29 -16.02
N THR A 64 -1.95 -16.60 -16.96
CA THR A 64 -2.14 -17.93 -17.53
C THR A 64 -1.08 -18.23 -18.59
N ASP A 65 -0.87 -17.29 -19.51
CA ASP A 65 -0.06 -17.47 -20.72
C ASP A 65 1.46 -17.43 -20.45
N HIS A 66 1.90 -16.69 -19.42
CA HIS A 66 3.32 -16.47 -19.08
C HIS A 66 3.60 -16.87 -17.63
N PRO A 67 3.56 -18.17 -17.28
CA PRO A 67 3.72 -18.65 -15.90
C PRO A 67 5.05 -18.24 -15.25
N GLU A 68 6.11 -18.09 -16.04
CA GLU A 68 7.43 -17.66 -15.60
C GLU A 68 7.50 -16.19 -15.19
N GLN A 69 6.57 -15.35 -15.68
CA GLN A 69 6.48 -13.92 -15.35
C GLN A 69 5.46 -13.61 -14.25
N ARG A 70 4.84 -14.65 -13.64
CA ARG A 70 3.81 -14.47 -12.61
C ARG A 70 4.24 -13.56 -11.44
N PRO A 71 5.49 -13.60 -10.92
CA PRO A 71 5.90 -12.68 -9.86
C PRO A 71 5.75 -11.20 -10.25
N GLU A 72 6.23 -10.83 -11.42
CA GLU A 72 6.22 -9.46 -11.96
C GLU A 72 4.78 -9.03 -12.31
N ILE A 73 4.01 -9.93 -12.94
CA ILE A 73 2.59 -9.71 -13.27
C ILE A 73 1.81 -9.43 -11.99
N SER A 74 1.92 -10.30 -10.98
CA SER A 74 1.21 -10.12 -9.72
C SER A 74 1.60 -8.83 -9.02
N GLN A 75 2.88 -8.46 -8.98
CA GLN A 75 3.30 -7.23 -8.33
C GLN A 75 2.71 -5.99 -9.00
N ALA A 76 2.71 -5.94 -10.34
CA ALA A 76 2.12 -4.84 -11.10
C ALA A 76 0.60 -4.80 -10.95
N TRP A 77 -0.06 -5.96 -11.05
CA TRP A 77 -1.51 -6.07 -10.92
C TRP A 77 -1.97 -5.68 -9.52
N TYR A 78 -1.29 -6.18 -8.48
CA TYR A 78 -1.56 -5.84 -7.09
C TYR A 78 -1.49 -4.33 -6.84
N ARG A 79 -0.46 -3.63 -7.34
CA ARG A 79 -0.37 -2.16 -7.21
C ARG A 79 -1.56 -1.45 -7.87
N ALA A 80 -1.96 -1.92 -9.05
CA ALA A 80 -3.11 -1.37 -9.77
C ALA A 80 -4.42 -1.58 -9.00
N LEU A 81 -4.64 -2.79 -8.49
CA LEU A 81 -5.81 -3.14 -7.70
C LEU A 81 -5.86 -2.34 -6.40
N LEU A 82 -4.70 -2.20 -5.73
CA LEU A 82 -4.59 -1.42 -4.51
C LEU A 82 -4.91 0.05 -4.76
N ALA A 83 -4.39 0.66 -5.84
CA ALA A 83 -4.70 2.04 -6.18
C ALA A 83 -6.22 2.28 -6.41
N ARG A 84 -6.95 1.25 -6.85
CA ARG A 84 -8.41 1.33 -7.08
C ARG A 84 -9.24 0.89 -5.87
N GLY A 85 -8.63 0.21 -4.90
CA GLY A 85 -9.32 -0.33 -3.73
C GLY A 85 -10.13 -1.59 -4.02
N ASP A 86 -9.74 -2.36 -5.05
CA ASP A 86 -10.40 -3.63 -5.35
C ASP A 86 -9.85 -4.74 -4.43
N PHE A 87 -10.30 -4.72 -3.18
CA PHE A 87 -9.84 -5.66 -2.16
C PHE A 87 -10.24 -7.10 -2.45
N GLY A 88 -11.36 -7.34 -3.15
CA GLY A 88 -11.76 -8.68 -3.56
C GLY A 88 -10.77 -9.31 -4.53
N ALA A 89 -10.35 -8.56 -5.55
CA ALA A 89 -9.31 -9.01 -6.46
C ALA A 89 -7.93 -9.12 -5.79
N ILE A 90 -7.57 -8.21 -4.88
CA ILE A 90 -6.30 -8.31 -4.12
C ILE A 90 -6.29 -9.59 -3.28
N GLN A 91 -7.35 -9.89 -2.54
CA GLN A 91 -7.45 -11.09 -1.72
C GLN A 91 -7.25 -12.36 -2.58
N ARG A 92 -7.86 -12.40 -3.78
CA ARG A 92 -7.69 -13.51 -4.72
C ARG A 92 -6.27 -13.64 -5.24
N VAL A 93 -5.68 -12.57 -5.78
CA VAL A 93 -4.31 -12.59 -6.33
C VAL A 93 -3.29 -12.92 -5.24
N ALA A 94 -3.41 -12.32 -4.06
CA ALA A 94 -2.51 -12.59 -2.94
C ALA A 94 -2.66 -14.03 -2.42
N GLY A 95 -3.89 -14.54 -2.32
CA GLY A 95 -4.16 -15.93 -1.94
C GLY A 95 -3.52 -16.92 -2.90
N GLU A 96 -3.71 -16.74 -4.20
CA GLU A 96 -3.06 -17.56 -5.24
C GLU A 96 -1.53 -17.51 -5.14
N ARG A 97 -0.95 -16.34 -4.88
CA ARG A 97 0.50 -16.19 -4.67
C ARG A 97 1.00 -16.88 -3.42
N LEU A 98 0.20 -16.94 -2.35
CA LEU A 98 0.55 -17.65 -1.13
C LEU A 98 0.59 -19.17 -1.37
N LEU A 99 -0.40 -19.73 -2.08
CA LEU A 99 -0.43 -21.15 -2.42
C LEU A 99 0.77 -21.60 -3.26
N HIS A 100 1.33 -20.70 -4.07
CA HIS A 100 2.49 -20.99 -4.93
C HIS A 100 3.82 -20.46 -4.39
N SER A 101 3.87 -19.97 -3.14
CA SER A 101 5.09 -19.39 -2.55
C SER A 101 6.07 -20.42 -1.95
N GLY A 102 5.69 -21.71 -1.96
CA GLY A 102 6.49 -22.77 -1.36
C GLY A 102 6.39 -22.79 0.18
N PRO A 103 7.37 -23.39 0.89
CA PRO A 103 7.25 -23.63 2.33
C PRO A 103 7.37 -22.36 3.19
N THR A 104 7.95 -21.28 2.65
CA THR A 104 8.10 -20.00 3.35
C THR A 104 7.21 -18.95 2.69
N PRO A 105 6.09 -18.55 3.32
CA PRO A 105 5.18 -17.58 2.74
C PRO A 105 5.87 -16.22 2.60
N SER A 106 5.61 -15.53 1.49
CA SER A 106 6.08 -14.16 1.30
C SER A 106 5.33 -13.21 2.25
N ALA A 107 6.06 -12.51 3.13
CA ALA A 107 5.50 -11.50 4.03
C ALA A 107 4.68 -10.44 3.28
N ALA A 108 5.10 -10.03 2.08
CA ALA A 108 4.38 -9.05 1.27
C ALA A 108 3.01 -9.57 0.80
N TRP A 109 2.93 -10.84 0.36
CA TRP A 109 1.67 -11.45 -0.07
C TRP A 109 0.76 -11.77 1.12
N SER A 110 1.34 -12.17 2.26
CA SER A 110 0.60 -12.34 3.51
C SER A 110 -0.03 -11.01 3.96
N GLN A 111 0.75 -9.92 3.96
CA GLN A 111 0.23 -8.59 4.30
C GLN A 111 -0.87 -8.15 3.34
N ALA A 112 -0.66 -8.31 2.02
CA ALA A 112 -1.67 -7.95 1.02
C ALA A 112 -2.98 -8.71 1.20
N PHE A 113 -2.91 -10.03 1.44
CA PHE A 113 -4.07 -10.87 1.68
C PHE A 113 -4.81 -10.48 2.96
N LEU A 114 -4.08 -10.33 4.08
CA LEU A 114 -4.67 -9.99 5.38
C LEU A 114 -5.25 -8.56 5.38
N PHE A 115 -4.55 -7.61 4.77
CA PHE A 115 -5.06 -6.24 4.61
C PHE A 115 -6.36 -6.22 3.80
N ALA A 116 -6.39 -6.88 2.64
CA ALA A 116 -7.59 -6.93 1.80
C ALA A 116 -8.76 -7.65 2.49
N SER A 117 -8.49 -8.75 3.21
CA SER A 117 -9.52 -9.48 3.97
C SER A 117 -10.16 -8.59 5.04
N ARG A 118 -9.35 -7.83 5.78
CA ARG A 118 -9.85 -6.88 6.78
C ARG A 118 -10.68 -5.76 6.17
N GLN A 119 -10.25 -5.22 5.03
CA GLN A 119 -11.00 -4.17 4.34
C GLN A 119 -12.36 -4.66 3.81
N LEU A 120 -12.46 -5.93 3.42
CA LEU A 120 -13.74 -6.55 3.04
C LEU A 120 -14.64 -6.82 4.25
N GLY A 121 -14.07 -7.01 5.45
CA GLY A 121 -14.81 -7.32 6.67
C GLY A 121 -15.43 -8.72 6.68
N ASP A 122 -14.96 -9.62 5.81
CA ASP A 122 -15.53 -10.95 5.61
C ASP A 122 -14.46 -12.05 5.81
N PRO A 123 -14.64 -12.96 6.79
CA PRO A 123 -13.71 -14.06 7.01
C PRO A 123 -13.78 -15.15 5.92
N ALA A 124 -14.74 -15.14 5.01
CA ALA A 124 -14.92 -16.20 4.00
C ALA A 124 -13.68 -16.37 3.10
N GLY A 125 -12.96 -15.29 2.78
CA GLY A 125 -11.70 -15.38 2.05
C GLY A 125 -10.61 -16.14 2.82
N ILE A 126 -10.49 -15.89 4.13
CA ILE A 126 -9.56 -16.60 5.01
C ILE A 126 -9.97 -18.07 5.14
N ALA A 127 -11.26 -18.35 5.29
CA ALA A 127 -11.79 -19.71 5.39
C ALA A 127 -11.50 -20.52 4.12
N ARG A 128 -11.78 -19.96 2.93
CA ARG A 128 -11.45 -20.61 1.65
C ARG A 128 -9.96 -20.90 1.52
N LEU A 129 -9.10 -19.93 1.87
CA LEU A 129 -7.67 -20.17 1.80
C LEU A 129 -7.28 -21.34 2.71
N LEU A 130 -7.77 -21.37 3.96
CA LEU A 130 -7.49 -22.45 4.92
C LEU A 130 -7.96 -23.86 4.50
N GLU A 131 -8.89 -23.96 3.53
CA GLU A 131 -9.35 -25.24 2.98
C GLU A 131 -8.38 -25.82 1.93
N GLU A 132 -7.50 -24.99 1.37
CA GLU A 132 -6.54 -25.41 0.35
C GLU A 132 -5.39 -26.22 0.97
N PRO A 133 -5.04 -27.40 0.41
CA PRO A 133 -4.00 -28.27 0.98
C PRO A 133 -2.59 -27.68 0.86
N GLU A 134 -2.36 -26.75 -0.06
CA GLU A 134 -1.07 -26.11 -0.31
C GLU A 134 -0.80 -24.88 0.58
N VAL A 135 -1.71 -24.52 1.50
CA VAL A 135 -1.45 -23.38 2.41
C VAL A 135 -0.16 -23.60 3.21
N PRO A 136 0.75 -22.61 3.23
CA PRO A 136 1.96 -22.69 4.04
C PRO A 136 1.61 -22.92 5.52
N ARG A 137 2.10 -24.04 6.09
CA ARG A 137 1.84 -24.43 7.49
C ARG A 137 2.24 -23.38 8.52
N THR A 138 3.26 -22.57 8.19
CA THR A 138 3.74 -21.46 9.01
C THR A 138 2.74 -20.30 9.06
N LEU A 139 1.89 -20.14 8.04
CA LEU A 139 0.87 -19.09 7.96
C LEU A 139 -0.46 -19.52 8.60
N THR A 140 -0.74 -20.82 8.65
CA THR A 140 -2.00 -21.38 9.20
C THR A 140 -2.36 -20.87 10.60
N PRO A 141 -1.44 -20.73 11.59
CA PRO A 141 -1.77 -20.18 12.90
C PRO A 141 -2.26 -18.74 12.84
N LEU A 142 -1.62 -17.90 11.99
CA LEU A 142 -2.00 -16.51 11.82
C LEU A 142 -3.35 -16.36 11.12
N LEU A 143 -3.63 -17.17 10.09
CA LEU A 143 -4.94 -17.19 9.43
C LEU A 143 -6.06 -17.64 10.38
N ASN A 144 -5.79 -18.64 11.23
CA ASN A 144 -6.75 -19.07 12.24
C ASN A 144 -7.01 -17.99 13.29
N LEU A 145 -5.97 -17.28 13.73
CA LEU A 145 -6.10 -16.11 14.61
C LEU A 145 -6.97 -15.05 13.93
N GLU A 146 -6.63 -14.61 12.72
CA GLU A 146 -7.40 -13.58 12.03
C GLU A 146 -8.87 -13.99 11.82
N ARG A 147 -9.14 -15.26 11.48
CA ARG A 147 -10.50 -15.78 11.40
C ARG A 147 -11.23 -15.71 12.73
N SER A 148 -10.59 -16.08 13.85
CA SER A 148 -11.25 -16.06 15.16
C SER A 148 -11.56 -14.65 15.64
N LEU A 149 -10.75 -13.65 15.25
CA LEU A 149 -11.03 -12.24 15.60
C LEU A 149 -12.38 -11.74 15.06
N TYR A 150 -12.98 -12.39 14.05
CA TYR A 150 -14.31 -12.01 13.54
C TYR A 150 -15.47 -12.39 14.46
N VAL A 151 -15.27 -13.35 15.37
CA VAL A 151 -16.34 -13.86 16.24
C VAL A 151 -16.13 -13.51 17.71
N LEU A 152 -14.92 -13.11 18.08
CA LEU A 152 -14.55 -12.80 19.46
C LEU A 152 -15.02 -11.40 19.89
N GLY A 153 -15.39 -11.26 21.16
CA GLY A 153 -15.66 -9.96 21.77
C GLY A 153 -14.39 -9.09 21.90
N PRO A 154 -14.50 -7.76 22.13
CA PRO A 154 -13.34 -6.87 22.19
C PRO A 154 -12.23 -7.30 23.17
N THR A 155 -12.60 -7.72 24.39
CA THR A 155 -11.63 -8.20 25.38
C THR A 155 -10.93 -9.48 24.93
N GLU A 156 -11.70 -10.45 24.44
CA GLU A 156 -11.17 -11.75 23.99
C GLU A 156 -10.25 -11.60 22.77
N ARG A 157 -10.55 -10.65 21.88
CA ARG A 157 -9.68 -10.30 20.74
C ARG A 157 -8.32 -9.80 21.23
N ALA A 158 -8.31 -8.90 22.20
CA ALA A 158 -7.07 -8.38 22.77
C ALA A 158 -6.26 -9.50 23.46
N ASP A 159 -6.92 -10.39 24.21
CA ASP A 159 -6.24 -11.49 24.89
C ASP A 159 -5.68 -12.52 23.89
N ALA A 160 -6.43 -12.85 22.83
CA ALA A 160 -5.96 -13.73 21.76
C ALA A 160 -4.75 -13.15 21.03
N LEU A 161 -4.78 -11.86 20.72
CA LEU A 161 -3.65 -11.15 20.12
C LEU A 161 -2.43 -11.11 21.05
N ALA A 162 -2.63 -10.83 22.35
CA ALA A 162 -1.55 -10.82 23.32
C ALA A 162 -0.89 -12.20 23.49
N ALA A 163 -1.70 -13.26 23.51
CA ALA A 163 -1.21 -14.63 23.54
C ALA A 163 -0.44 -15.01 22.27
N ALA A 164 -0.89 -14.54 21.10
CA ALA A 164 -0.20 -14.74 19.83
C ALA A 164 1.15 -13.97 19.80
N ALA A 165 1.17 -12.74 20.30
CA ALA A 165 2.37 -11.92 20.41
C ALA A 165 3.46 -12.60 21.25
N ALA A 166 3.10 -13.18 22.39
CA ALA A 166 4.04 -13.88 23.28
C ALA A 166 4.61 -15.17 22.67
N ARG A 167 3.93 -15.76 21.69
CA ARG A 167 4.31 -17.03 21.05
C ARG A 167 4.94 -16.87 19.67
N SER A 168 4.89 -15.67 19.10
CA SER A 168 5.34 -15.46 17.73
C SER A 168 6.84 -15.70 17.61
N LEU A 169 7.24 -16.42 16.56
CA LEU A 169 8.63 -16.81 16.32
C LEU A 169 9.20 -16.15 15.06
N ASP A 170 8.35 -15.62 14.18
CA ASP A 170 8.77 -14.98 12.94
C ASP A 170 8.49 -13.46 12.96
N PRO A 171 9.36 -12.65 12.32
CA PRO A 171 9.24 -11.19 12.31
C PRO A 171 7.90 -10.69 11.75
N PHE A 172 7.41 -11.31 10.67
CA PHE A 172 6.18 -10.87 10.00
C PHE A 172 4.96 -11.06 10.89
N THR A 173 4.78 -12.25 11.48
CA THR A 173 3.67 -12.51 12.40
C THR A 173 3.75 -11.59 13.63
N THR A 174 4.96 -11.37 14.16
CA THR A 174 5.16 -10.46 15.30
C THR A 174 4.72 -9.04 14.95
N TYR A 175 5.20 -8.52 13.82
CA TYR A 175 4.86 -7.20 13.31
C TYR A 175 3.34 -7.06 13.10
N HIS A 176 2.73 -8.03 12.41
CA HIS A 176 1.29 -8.03 12.14
C HIS A 176 0.47 -8.03 13.42
N VAL A 177 0.75 -8.93 14.37
CA VAL A 177 0.01 -9.00 15.64
C VAL A 177 0.13 -7.69 16.43
N PHE A 178 1.31 -7.05 16.43
CA PHE A 178 1.48 -5.76 17.11
C PHE A 178 0.65 -4.67 16.43
N GLN A 179 0.62 -4.62 15.09
CA GLN A 179 -0.26 -3.70 14.37
C GLN A 179 -1.73 -3.92 14.75
N ARG A 180 -2.17 -5.19 14.84
CA ARG A 180 -3.55 -5.52 15.24
C ARG A 180 -3.86 -5.08 16.67
N LEU A 181 -2.93 -5.25 17.62
CA LEU A 181 -3.09 -4.72 18.98
C LEU A 181 -3.23 -3.18 19.00
N LEU A 182 -2.48 -2.47 18.15
CA LEU A 182 -2.59 -1.01 18.03
C LEU A 182 -3.95 -0.57 17.45
N GLU A 183 -4.47 -1.30 16.48
CA GLU A 183 -5.81 -1.07 15.91
C GLU A 183 -6.91 -1.30 16.95
N GLU A 184 -6.75 -2.28 17.85
CA GLU A 184 -7.64 -2.49 19.02
C GLU A 184 -7.38 -1.51 20.18
N ARG A 185 -6.55 -0.47 19.97
CA ARG A 185 -6.16 0.52 20.99
C ARG A 185 -5.47 -0.07 22.22
N ARG A 186 -4.85 -1.25 22.09
CA ARG A 186 -4.09 -1.95 23.14
C ARG A 186 -2.59 -1.69 23.08
N ALA A 187 -2.22 -0.42 22.91
CA ALA A 187 -0.82 0.00 22.84
C ALA A 187 -0.06 -0.19 24.17
N ASP A 188 -0.78 -0.30 25.28
CA ASP A 188 -0.27 -0.67 26.60
C ASP A 188 0.43 -2.04 26.60
N LEU A 189 -0.06 -2.97 25.79
CA LEU A 189 0.52 -4.31 25.65
C LEU A 189 1.70 -4.35 24.69
N VAL A 190 1.72 -3.46 23.69
CA VAL A 190 2.74 -3.47 22.63
C VAL A 190 4.07 -2.89 23.11
N LEU A 191 4.04 -1.77 23.84
CA LEU A 191 5.27 -1.06 24.22
C LEU A 191 6.27 -1.92 25.03
N PRO A 192 5.85 -2.68 26.06
CA PRO A 192 6.77 -3.56 26.79
C PRO A 192 7.34 -4.65 25.90
N LEU A 193 6.51 -5.24 25.03
CA LEU A 193 6.91 -6.31 24.13
C LEU A 193 7.94 -5.86 23.09
N LEU A 194 7.82 -4.64 22.57
CA LEU A 194 8.80 -4.04 21.65
C LEU A 194 10.21 -3.90 22.25
N THR A 195 10.33 -3.92 23.59
CA THR A 195 11.62 -3.83 24.30
C THR A 195 12.14 -5.19 24.76
N SER A 196 11.38 -6.27 24.55
CA SER A 196 11.76 -7.61 24.99
C SER A 196 12.86 -8.21 24.11
N PRO A 197 13.88 -8.87 24.68
CA PRO A 197 15.01 -9.44 23.93
C PRO A 197 14.63 -10.50 22.88
N GLY A 198 13.43 -11.08 22.97
CA GLY A 198 12.94 -12.11 22.06
C GLY A 198 12.27 -11.59 20.79
N VAL A 199 12.05 -10.28 20.66
CA VAL A 199 11.40 -9.69 19.48
C VAL A 199 12.45 -9.34 18.43
N THR A 200 12.41 -10.05 17.31
CA THR A 200 13.28 -9.85 16.15
C THR A 200 12.52 -9.08 15.06
N LEU A 201 12.61 -7.75 15.11
CA LEU A 201 12.09 -6.86 14.07
C LEU A 201 13.24 -6.08 13.45
N ASP A 202 13.12 -5.72 12.18
CA ASP A 202 14.09 -4.81 11.59
C ASP A 202 13.95 -3.38 12.16
N ASP A 203 14.98 -2.55 11.97
CA ASP A 203 15.01 -1.18 12.49
C ASP A 203 13.83 -0.32 12.01
N ARG A 204 13.34 -0.58 10.79
CA ARG A 204 12.27 0.21 10.17
C ARG A 204 10.91 -0.20 10.75
N GLU A 205 10.63 -1.48 10.84
CA GLU A 205 9.45 -2.07 11.47
C GLU A 205 9.36 -1.67 12.94
N ASN A 206 10.48 -1.76 13.66
CA ASN A 206 10.57 -1.33 15.06
C ASN A 206 10.29 0.17 15.21
N ALA A 207 10.91 1.02 14.39
CA ALA A 207 10.67 2.46 14.41
C ALA A 207 9.21 2.81 14.13
N ARG A 208 8.59 2.13 13.15
CA ARG A 208 7.16 2.33 12.82
C ARG A 208 6.25 1.93 13.97
N LEU A 209 6.39 0.72 14.49
CA LEU A 209 5.56 0.25 15.61
C LEU A 209 5.73 1.13 16.84
N ARG A 210 6.94 1.60 17.13
CA ARG A 210 7.17 2.58 18.21
C ARG A 210 6.45 3.90 17.98
N LEU A 211 6.56 4.48 16.80
CA LEU A 211 5.86 5.72 16.47
C LEU A 211 4.34 5.56 16.62
N ASP A 212 3.77 4.48 16.08
CA ASP A 212 2.34 4.21 16.14
C ASP A 212 1.88 3.93 17.59
N THR A 213 2.66 3.17 18.36
CA THR A 213 2.42 2.92 19.80
C THR A 213 2.40 4.22 20.60
N LEU A 214 3.39 5.11 20.40
CA LEU A 214 3.46 6.39 21.09
C LEU A 214 2.30 7.30 20.72
N ALA A 215 1.87 7.30 19.46
CA ALA A 215 0.71 8.05 19.00
C ALA A 215 -0.60 7.54 19.61
N VAL A 216 -0.80 6.21 19.67
CA VAL A 216 -2.00 5.62 20.30
C VAL A 216 -2.04 5.87 21.81
N LEU A 217 -0.88 5.87 22.48
CA LEU A 217 -0.76 6.19 23.91
C LEU A 217 -0.85 7.70 24.23
N GLY A 218 -0.87 8.57 23.22
CA GLY A 218 -0.85 10.03 23.41
C GLY A 218 0.46 10.57 23.99
N ARG A 219 1.57 9.84 23.84
CA ARG A 219 2.90 10.22 24.35
C ARG A 219 3.63 11.13 23.37
N GLU A 220 3.05 12.31 23.11
CA GLU A 220 3.50 13.21 22.04
C GLU A 220 4.95 13.70 22.20
N ALA A 221 5.44 13.90 23.43
CA ALA A 221 6.83 14.32 23.66
C ALA A 221 7.85 13.25 23.24
N GLU A 222 7.60 11.98 23.61
CA GLU A 222 8.43 10.83 23.22
C GLU A 222 8.34 10.60 21.71
N ARG A 223 7.14 10.71 21.14
CA ARG A 223 6.90 10.61 19.70
C ARG A 223 7.68 11.67 18.94
N ALA A 224 7.61 12.93 19.37
CA ALA A 224 8.35 14.03 18.75
C ALA A 224 9.87 13.84 18.87
N ALA A 225 10.37 13.29 19.99
CA ALA A 225 11.78 12.97 20.13
C ALA A 225 12.22 11.89 19.13
N LEU A 226 11.42 10.83 18.94
CA LEU A 226 11.71 9.78 17.96
C LEU A 226 11.66 10.31 16.52
N VAL A 227 10.69 11.15 16.18
CA VAL A 227 10.64 11.82 14.86
C VAL A 227 11.87 12.69 14.64
N ARG A 228 12.28 13.50 15.63
CA ARG A 228 13.50 14.31 15.53
C ARG A 228 14.76 13.45 15.37
N GLN A 229 14.84 12.31 16.06
CA GLN A 229 15.93 11.36 15.89
C GLN A 229 15.98 10.83 14.45
N LEU A 230 14.84 10.48 13.85
CA LEU A 230 14.78 10.04 12.46
C LEU A 230 15.17 11.17 11.49
N LEU A 231 14.66 12.38 11.70
CA LEU A 231 14.97 13.57 10.89
C LEU A 231 16.42 14.07 11.05
N SER A 232 17.13 13.67 12.11
CA SER A 232 18.55 13.99 12.30
C SER A 232 19.47 13.22 11.36
N ARG A 233 19.00 12.10 10.81
CA ARG A 233 19.72 11.31 9.80
C ARG A 233 19.69 12.02 8.44
N PRO A 234 20.59 11.67 7.50
CA PRO A 234 20.51 12.14 6.13
C PRO A 234 19.15 11.79 5.50
N THR A 235 18.62 12.67 4.65
CA THR A 235 17.34 12.46 3.98
C THR A 235 17.42 11.20 3.10
N HIS A 236 16.59 10.21 3.42
CA HIS A 236 16.59 8.90 2.75
C HIS A 236 15.16 8.48 2.41
N PRO A 237 14.91 7.88 1.22
CA PRO A 237 13.57 7.48 0.79
C PRO A 237 12.80 6.64 1.81
N ALA A 238 13.47 5.69 2.47
CA ALA A 238 12.82 4.85 3.49
C ALA A 238 12.33 5.64 4.73
N ILE A 239 13.05 6.70 5.12
CA ILE A 239 12.64 7.56 6.24
C ILE A 239 11.46 8.44 5.79
N CYS A 240 11.55 9.01 4.59
CA CYS A 240 10.47 9.80 4.00
C CYS A 240 9.16 9.01 3.91
N GLU A 241 9.23 7.77 3.44
CA GLU A 241 8.08 6.87 3.35
C GLU A 241 7.50 6.57 4.73
N LEU A 242 8.34 6.18 5.69
CA LEU A 242 7.94 5.84 7.05
C LEU A 242 7.25 7.03 7.75
N LEU A 243 7.84 8.22 7.66
CA LEU A 243 7.28 9.43 8.28
C LEU A 243 5.97 9.85 7.59
N SER A 244 5.91 9.79 6.26
CA SER A 244 4.69 10.13 5.51
C SER A 244 3.56 9.17 5.87
N ALA A 245 3.81 7.85 5.84
CA ALA A 245 2.84 6.83 6.20
C ALA A 245 2.36 6.97 7.65
N HIS A 246 3.26 7.26 8.59
CA HIS A 246 2.93 7.50 9.99
C HIS A 246 2.09 8.77 10.19
N LEU A 247 2.46 9.89 9.56
CA LEU A 247 1.74 11.16 9.67
C LEU A 247 0.36 11.11 8.98
N ILE A 248 0.18 10.24 7.99
CA ILE A 248 -1.15 9.95 7.43
C ILE A 248 -2.01 9.17 8.43
N ALA A 249 -1.45 8.11 9.03
CA ALA A 249 -2.17 7.29 10.01
C ALA A 249 -2.51 8.07 11.29
N HIS A 250 -1.58 8.91 11.75
CA HIS A 250 -1.66 9.68 12.98
C HIS A 250 -1.31 11.15 12.72
N PRO A 251 -2.26 11.98 12.24
CA PRO A 251 -1.97 13.38 11.91
C PRO A 251 -1.42 14.17 13.11
N ASN A 252 -0.35 14.93 12.88
CA ASN A 252 0.22 15.90 13.80
C ASN A 252 0.92 17.01 12.99
N LEU A 253 0.31 18.20 12.97
CA LEU A 253 0.77 19.32 12.15
C LEU A 253 2.16 19.84 12.54
N ALA A 254 2.51 19.80 13.84
CA ALA A 254 3.82 20.24 14.30
C ALA A 254 4.92 19.32 13.75
N LEU A 255 4.71 18.00 13.82
CA LEU A 255 5.65 17.03 13.27
C LEU A 255 5.73 17.09 11.73
N LEU A 256 4.61 17.35 11.04
CA LEU A 256 4.61 17.58 9.60
C LEU A 256 5.42 18.83 9.24
N THR A 257 5.31 19.90 10.03
CA THR A 257 6.07 21.14 9.83
C THR A 257 7.57 20.91 10.01
N ASP A 258 7.97 20.17 11.04
CA ASP A 258 9.37 19.77 11.25
C ASP A 258 9.91 18.94 10.08
N TYR A 259 9.09 18.02 9.55
CA TYR A 259 9.42 17.20 8.39
C TYR A 259 9.57 18.05 7.11
N SER A 260 8.64 18.98 6.87
CA SER A 260 8.72 19.94 5.76
C SER A 260 10.01 20.78 5.84
N ALA A 261 10.33 21.31 7.02
CA ALA A 261 11.53 22.09 7.26
C ALA A 261 12.83 21.27 7.08
N LYS A 262 12.80 19.95 7.29
CA LYS A 262 13.91 19.06 6.95
C LYS A 262 14.07 18.95 5.43
N LEU A 263 12.99 18.67 4.69
CA LEU A 263 13.04 18.53 3.23
C LEU A 263 13.46 19.82 2.52
N ALA A 264 13.07 20.99 3.04
CA ALA A 264 13.49 22.28 2.50
C ALA A 264 15.00 22.53 2.68
N ARG A 265 15.59 22.08 3.80
CA ARG A 265 17.03 22.24 4.09
C ARG A 265 17.89 21.17 3.42
N GLU A 266 17.36 19.95 3.35
CA GLU A 266 18.05 18.78 2.83
C GLU A 266 17.09 17.98 1.94
N PRO A 267 16.98 18.37 0.65
CA PRO A 267 16.11 17.71 -0.31
C PRO A 267 16.46 16.24 -0.50
N ILE A 268 15.50 15.45 -0.98
CA ILE A 268 15.71 14.04 -1.30
C ILE A 268 16.73 13.94 -2.45
N PRO A 269 17.80 13.12 -2.33
CA PRO A 269 18.80 12.98 -3.38
C PRO A 269 18.19 12.59 -4.72
N PRO A 270 18.63 13.18 -5.85
CA PRO A 270 18.07 12.90 -7.17
C PRO A 270 18.18 11.41 -7.51
N GLY A 271 17.11 10.85 -8.06
CA GLY A 271 17.02 9.43 -8.43
C GLY A 271 15.59 8.97 -8.63
N GLU A 272 15.42 7.71 -9.03
CA GLU A 272 14.11 7.11 -9.33
C GLU A 272 13.14 7.14 -8.14
N ALA A 273 13.67 7.14 -6.91
CA ALA A 273 12.88 7.16 -5.69
C ALA A 273 12.33 8.54 -5.32
N VAL A 274 12.84 9.65 -5.87
CA VAL A 274 12.45 11.01 -5.42
C VAL A 274 10.95 11.24 -5.63
N TYR A 275 10.47 10.98 -6.83
CA TYR A 275 9.09 11.27 -7.20
C TYR A 275 8.05 10.54 -6.32
N PRO A 276 8.15 9.22 -6.08
CA PRO A 276 7.29 8.53 -5.11
C PRO A 276 7.30 9.14 -3.71
N GLN A 277 8.44 9.63 -3.24
CA GLN A 277 8.56 10.18 -1.89
C GLN A 277 7.99 11.60 -1.78
N LEU A 278 8.11 12.40 -2.84
CA LEU A 278 7.43 13.69 -2.92
C LEU A 278 5.91 13.51 -2.97
N LEU A 279 5.41 12.51 -3.72
CA LEU A 279 3.99 12.15 -3.69
C LEU A 279 3.53 11.68 -2.32
N ALA A 280 4.35 10.91 -1.60
CA ALA A 280 4.06 10.48 -0.24
C ALA A 280 3.94 11.66 0.73
N PHE A 281 4.88 12.61 0.66
CA PHE A 281 4.85 13.84 1.44
C PHE A 281 3.63 14.70 1.09
N PHE A 282 3.33 14.88 -0.20
CA PHE A 282 2.13 15.56 -0.67
C PHE A 282 0.84 14.94 -0.11
N ALA A 283 0.72 13.62 -0.11
CA ALA A 283 -0.41 12.93 0.48
C ALA A 283 -0.52 13.15 2.00
N ALA A 284 0.61 13.18 2.72
CA ALA A 284 0.64 13.53 4.13
C ALA A 284 0.17 14.98 4.37
N CYS A 285 0.62 15.94 3.58
CA CYS A 285 0.12 17.33 3.63
C CYS A 285 -1.39 17.39 3.35
N GLY A 286 -1.87 16.64 2.36
CA GLY A 286 -3.29 16.56 2.01
C GLY A 286 -4.16 16.08 3.15
N VAL A 287 -3.71 15.07 3.90
CA VAL A 287 -4.39 14.55 5.09
C VAL A 287 -4.47 15.58 6.22
N HIS A 288 -3.46 16.43 6.36
CA HIS A 288 -3.46 17.52 7.35
C HIS A 288 -4.30 18.72 6.93
N ARG A 289 -4.69 18.79 5.64
CA ARG A 289 -5.54 19.84 5.07
C ARG A 289 -5.01 21.26 5.31
N ASP A 290 -3.68 21.40 5.40
CA ASP A 290 -3.01 22.69 5.45
C ASP A 290 -2.79 23.20 4.01
N PRO A 291 -3.47 24.27 3.58
CA PRO A 291 -3.41 24.71 2.18
C PRO A 291 -2.04 25.25 1.77
N ALA A 292 -1.22 25.73 2.70
CA ALA A 292 0.10 26.26 2.39
C ALA A 292 1.08 25.10 2.19
N LEU A 293 1.19 24.20 3.16
CA LEU A 293 2.05 23.01 3.05
C LEU A 293 1.66 22.13 1.86
N LEU A 294 0.37 22.01 1.57
CA LEU A 294 -0.10 21.23 0.43
C LEU A 294 0.32 21.82 -0.91
N ARG A 295 0.24 23.15 -1.06
CA ARG A 295 0.70 23.86 -2.27
C ARG A 295 2.21 23.78 -2.43
N ASP A 296 2.95 23.99 -1.35
CA ASP A 296 4.42 23.85 -1.37
C ASP A 296 4.84 22.42 -1.75
N ALA A 297 4.17 21.40 -1.21
CA ALA A 297 4.43 20.01 -1.59
C ALA A 297 4.08 19.74 -3.06
N ALA A 298 2.99 20.33 -3.56
CA ALA A 298 2.58 20.22 -4.96
C ALA A 298 3.61 20.82 -5.92
N GLU A 299 4.16 21.99 -5.60
CA GLU A 299 5.21 22.64 -6.40
C GLU A 299 6.46 21.78 -6.52
N HIS A 300 6.86 21.10 -5.43
CA HIS A 300 7.97 20.14 -5.47
C HIS A 300 7.68 18.95 -6.38
N VAL A 301 6.46 18.40 -6.34
CA VAL A 301 6.04 17.29 -7.22
C VAL A 301 6.05 17.73 -8.69
N GLN A 302 5.52 18.91 -9.01
CA GLN A 302 5.49 19.46 -10.37
C GLN A 302 6.90 19.69 -10.91
N THR A 303 7.78 20.27 -10.08
CA THR A 303 9.18 20.49 -10.44
C THR A 303 9.90 19.18 -10.75
N ALA A 304 9.69 18.14 -9.93
CA ALA A 304 10.28 16.82 -10.16
C ALA A 304 9.69 16.10 -11.39
N ALA A 305 8.42 16.32 -11.72
CA ALA A 305 7.78 15.73 -12.90
C ALA A 305 8.18 16.41 -14.23
N GLY A 306 8.70 17.65 -14.17
CA GLY A 306 9.14 18.42 -15.34
C GLY A 306 8.02 18.81 -16.31
N ARG A 307 6.74 18.76 -15.91
CA ARG A 307 5.55 19.09 -16.72
C ARG A 307 4.40 19.62 -15.86
N ASP A 308 3.50 20.40 -16.48
CA ASP A 308 2.24 20.84 -15.86
C ASP A 308 1.36 19.64 -15.49
N PHE A 309 1.39 19.26 -14.22
CA PHE A 309 0.57 18.18 -13.68
C PHE A 309 -0.81 18.71 -13.31
N ARG A 310 -1.65 19.02 -14.31
CA ARG A 310 -3.00 19.61 -14.11
C ARG A 310 -3.87 18.83 -13.13
N THR A 311 -3.68 17.51 -13.06
CA THR A 311 -4.43 16.64 -12.15
C THR A 311 -4.05 16.83 -10.68
N LEU A 312 -2.89 17.42 -10.37
CA LEU A 312 -2.48 17.69 -8.99
C LEU A 312 -3.39 18.73 -8.34
N GLY A 313 -3.72 19.80 -9.06
CA GLY A 313 -4.63 20.84 -8.56
C GLY A 313 -6.04 20.30 -8.28
N ALA A 314 -6.51 19.32 -9.07
CA ALA A 314 -7.78 18.64 -8.78
C ALA A 314 -7.70 17.79 -7.50
N ILE A 315 -6.54 17.15 -7.24
CA ILE A 315 -6.32 16.35 -6.03
C ILE A 315 -6.12 17.25 -4.80
N GLU A 316 -5.48 18.41 -4.95
CA GLU A 316 -5.38 19.42 -3.90
C GLU A 316 -6.79 19.88 -3.47
N ALA A 317 -7.61 20.27 -4.45
CA ALA A 317 -9.00 20.66 -4.20
C ALA A 317 -9.79 19.54 -3.52
N LEU A 318 -9.54 18.28 -3.92
CA LEU A 318 -10.15 17.12 -3.32
C LEU A 318 -9.74 16.97 -1.84
N PHE A 319 -8.44 17.02 -1.49
CA PHE A 319 -7.98 16.95 -0.10
C PHE A 319 -8.56 18.07 0.79
N LEU A 320 -8.75 19.26 0.22
CA LEU A 320 -9.34 20.39 0.93
C LEU A 320 -10.87 20.28 1.04
N ALA A 321 -11.53 19.44 0.23
CA ALA A 321 -12.97 19.18 0.32
C ALA A 321 -13.36 18.50 1.65
N PRO A 322 -14.66 18.49 2.03
CA PRO A 322 -15.13 17.81 3.23
C PRO A 322 -14.77 16.32 3.23
N ARG A 323 -14.23 15.82 4.35
CA ARG A 323 -13.68 14.45 4.48
C ARG A 323 -14.66 13.34 4.08
N ALA A 324 -15.96 13.52 4.31
CA ALA A 324 -16.98 12.52 3.94
C ALA A 324 -17.04 12.20 2.43
N THR A 325 -16.49 13.08 1.60
CA THR A 325 -16.45 12.92 0.13
C THR A 325 -15.18 12.21 -0.36
N LEU A 326 -14.18 12.06 0.51
CA LEU A 326 -12.88 11.50 0.18
C LEU A 326 -12.93 9.97 0.18
N ARG A 327 -12.82 9.38 -1.02
CA ARG A 327 -12.61 7.95 -1.20
C ARG A 327 -11.25 7.72 -1.83
N PRO A 328 -10.33 6.96 -1.21
CA PRO A 328 -8.99 6.75 -1.76
C PRO A 328 -8.99 6.24 -3.21
N GLY A 329 -9.90 5.32 -3.57
CA GLY A 329 -10.02 4.81 -4.94
C GLY A 329 -10.35 5.86 -6.01
N ALA A 330 -10.81 7.07 -5.62
CA ALA A 330 -11.09 8.16 -6.57
C ALA A 330 -9.84 8.96 -6.96
N PHE A 331 -8.77 8.94 -6.15
CA PHE A 331 -7.58 9.78 -6.37
C PHE A 331 -6.26 9.01 -6.38
N LEU A 332 -6.17 7.88 -5.67
CA LEU A 332 -4.98 7.03 -5.65
C LEU A 332 -4.54 6.52 -7.04
N PRO A 333 -5.43 6.24 -8.01
CA PRO A 333 -4.98 5.87 -9.36
C PRO A 333 -4.19 6.98 -10.06
N VAL A 334 -4.44 8.24 -9.70
CA VAL A 334 -3.74 9.40 -10.26
C VAL A 334 -2.46 9.71 -9.49
N LEU A 335 -2.44 9.43 -8.18
CA LEU A 335 -1.24 9.53 -7.34
C LEU A 335 -0.37 8.27 -7.45
N GLN A 336 0.06 7.90 -8.66
CA GLN A 336 1.02 6.81 -8.84
C GLN A 336 2.33 7.33 -9.43
N PRO A 337 3.49 6.74 -9.06
CA PRO A 337 3.67 5.61 -8.14
C PRO A 337 3.76 6.04 -6.67
N LEU A 338 2.83 5.59 -5.83
CA LEU A 338 2.91 5.79 -4.38
C LEU A 338 3.58 4.59 -3.69
N PRO A 339 4.36 4.80 -2.61
CA PRO A 339 4.81 3.70 -1.78
C PRO A 339 3.63 2.91 -1.19
N LEU A 340 3.81 1.61 -1.01
CA LEU A 340 2.73 0.71 -0.53
C LEU A 340 2.25 1.11 0.86
N GLU A 341 3.17 1.44 1.76
CA GLU A 341 2.81 1.80 3.13
C GLU A 341 1.99 3.09 3.22
N VAL A 342 2.29 4.04 2.34
CA VAL A 342 1.53 5.28 2.23
C VAL A 342 0.13 4.99 1.71
N THR A 343 0.01 4.10 0.72
CA THR A 343 -1.28 3.68 0.16
C THR A 343 -2.13 2.97 1.21
N TYR A 344 -1.54 2.04 1.98
CA TYR A 344 -2.21 1.39 3.10
C TYR A 344 -2.66 2.39 4.17
N SER A 345 -1.80 3.33 4.58
CA SER A 345 -2.15 4.37 5.55
C SER A 345 -3.31 5.24 5.05
N LEU A 346 -3.36 5.60 3.77
CA LEU A 346 -4.46 6.38 3.18
C LEU A 346 -5.79 5.63 3.24
N TYR A 347 -5.79 4.34 2.91
CA TYR A 347 -6.98 3.51 3.07
C TYR A 347 -7.41 3.42 4.52
N THR A 348 -6.51 3.05 5.44
CA THR A 348 -6.85 2.98 6.87
C THR A 348 -7.37 4.31 7.42
N HIS A 349 -6.86 5.45 6.92
CA HIS A 349 -7.28 6.78 7.36
C HIS A 349 -8.68 7.19 6.84
N TYR A 350 -8.95 7.00 5.54
CA TYR A 350 -10.20 7.49 4.91
C TYR A 350 -11.29 6.44 4.79
N SER A 351 -10.92 5.16 4.81
CA SER A 351 -11.80 4.01 4.67
C SER A 351 -11.34 2.94 5.65
N PRO A 352 -11.46 3.19 6.96
CA PRO A 352 -11.10 2.19 7.96
C PRO A 352 -11.92 0.92 7.73
N PRO A 353 -11.34 -0.27 8.01
CA PRO A 353 -12.07 -1.52 7.88
C PRO A 353 -13.36 -1.46 8.72
N PRO A 354 -14.42 -2.15 8.28
CA PRO A 354 -15.66 -2.20 9.04
C PRO A 354 -15.37 -2.73 10.46
N PRO A 355 -16.07 -2.23 11.49
CA PRO A 355 -15.93 -2.77 12.83
C PRO A 355 -16.31 -4.24 12.82
N PHE A 356 -15.60 -5.03 13.63
CA PHE A 356 -15.96 -6.42 13.86
C PHE A 356 -17.39 -6.48 14.39
N SER A 357 -18.31 -6.90 13.54
CA SER A 357 -19.69 -7.16 13.92
C SER A 357 -19.75 -8.63 14.30
N PRO A 358 -19.99 -8.98 15.57
CA PRO A 358 -20.32 -10.36 15.88
C PRO A 358 -21.61 -10.67 15.12
N THR A 359 -21.54 -11.53 14.11
CA THR A 359 -22.76 -12.11 13.54
C THR A 359 -23.50 -12.83 14.68
N PRO A 360 -24.80 -12.52 14.89
CA PRO A 360 -25.59 -13.09 15.97
C PRO A 360 -25.77 -14.60 15.87
#